data_AF-A0A2E2MAD7-F1
#
_entry.id   AF-A0A2E2MAD7-F1
#
_cell.length_a   1.000
_cell.length_b   1.000
_cell.length_c   1.000
_cell.angle_alpha   90.00
_cell.angle_beta   90.00
_cell.angle_gamma   90.00
#
_symmetry.space_group_name_H-M   'P 1'
#
loop_
_entity.id
_entity.type
_entity.pdbx_description
1 polymer ?
#
loop_
_entity_poly.entity_id
_entity_poly.type
_entity_poly.pdbx_seq_one_letter_code
_entity_poly.pdbx_strand_id
1 'polypeptide(L)' 'MSNESNTTDAIIHDANASKDEKLDRLRDMNYELKRFAAKTETSADDVEAKVAELRSARHKIESEK' A
#
# COMPACT_ATOMS: atom_id res chain seq x y z
N MET A 1 -5.71 -12.89 14.39
CA MET A 1 -4.85 -11.74 14.71
C MET A 1 -4.87 -10.84 13.49
N SER A 2 -5.55 -9.69 13.56
CA SER A 2 -5.57 -8.73 12.45
C SER A 2 -4.24 -7.99 12.44
N ASN A 3 -3.41 -8.20 11.42
CA ASN A 3 -2.23 -7.40 11.17
C ASN A 3 -2.68 -5.98 10.73
N GLU A 4 -3.06 -5.14 11.68
CA GLU A 4 -3.34 -3.72 11.44
C GLU A 4 -2.10 -2.97 10.90
N SER A 5 -0.92 -3.60 10.98
CA SER A 5 0.37 -3.08 10.56
C SER A 5 0.61 -2.98 9.05
N ASN A 6 -0.28 -3.54 8.20
CA ASN A 6 -0.11 -3.55 6.73
C ASN A 6 -1.20 -2.74 5.99
N THR A 7 -1.74 -1.69 6.62
CA THR A 7 -2.62 -0.76 5.91
C THR A 7 -1.81 0.41 5.33
N THR A 8 -2.29 0.96 4.22
CA THR A 8 -1.73 2.19 3.63
C THR A 8 -1.67 3.34 4.64
N ASP A 9 -2.68 3.47 5.49
CA ASP A 9 -2.75 4.50 6.53
C ASP A 9 -1.66 4.32 7.60
N ALA A 10 -1.47 3.09 8.09
CA ALA A 10 -0.41 2.77 9.05
C ALA A 10 0.99 3.07 8.48
N ILE A 11 1.21 2.84 7.18
CA ILE A 11 2.50 3.14 6.53
C ILE A 11 2.74 4.66 6.43
N ILE A 12 1.73 5.42 6.01
CA ILE A 12 1.84 6.89 5.88
C ILE A 12 2.19 7.51 7.24
N HIS A 13 1.51 7.06 8.29
CA HIS A 13 1.59 7.65 9.62
C HIS A 13 2.66 7.02 10.53
N ASP A 14 3.48 6.09 10.02
CA ASP A 14 4.59 5.52 10.78
C ASP A 14 5.65 6.60 11.06
N ALA A 15 5.75 7.02 12.33
CA ALA A 15 6.71 8.02 12.77
C ALA A 15 8.14 7.47 12.87
N ASN A 16 8.31 6.14 12.88
CA ASN A 16 9.61 5.48 12.99
C ASN A 16 10.20 5.08 11.64
N ALA A 17 9.42 5.18 10.55
CA ALA A 17 9.87 4.91 9.20
C ALA A 17 10.29 6.19 8.48
N SER A 18 11.44 6.14 7.81
CA SER A 18 11.86 7.15 6.85
C SER A 18 10.95 7.17 5.62
N LYS A 19 11.01 8.28 4.86
CA LYS A 19 10.25 8.44 3.61
C LYS A 19 10.48 7.28 2.65
N ASP A 20 11.74 6.89 2.45
CA ASP A 20 12.11 5.81 1.54
C ASP A 20 11.58 4.45 2.02
N GLU A 21 11.65 4.17 3.33
CA GLU A 21 11.07 2.95 3.90
C GLU A 21 9.55 2.89 3.72
N LYS A 22 8.84 4.02 3.86
CA LYS A 22 7.40 4.07 3.60
C LYS A 22 7.09 3.78 2.13
N LEU A 23 7.87 4.34 1.20
CA LEU A 23 7.70 4.09 -0.23
C LEU A 23 7.96 2.63 -0.62
N ASP A 24 9.00 2.03 -0.04
CA ASP A 24 9.31 0.61 -0.27
C ASP A 24 8.20 -0.30 0.25
N ARG A 25 7.68 -0.04 1.46
CA ARG A 25 6.53 -0.81 2.00
C ARG A 25 5.29 -0.70 1.12
N LEU A 26 4.98 0.49 0.58
CA LEU A 26 3.87 0.66 -0.36
C LEU A 26 4.10 -0.10 -1.68
N ARG A 27 5.36 -0.19 -2.13
CA ARG A 27 5.72 -0.93 -3.34
C ARG A 27 5.54 -2.44 -3.12
N ASP A 28 5.95 -2.94 -1.96
CA ASP A 28 5.78 -4.35 -1.59
C ASP A 28 4.30 -4.72 -1.49
N MET A 29 3.47 -3.88 -0.85
CA MET A 29 2.02 -4.09 -0.81
C MET A 29 1.40 -4.14 -2.22
N ASN A 30 1.84 -3.29 -3.14
CA ASN A 30 1.36 -3.31 -4.53
C ASN A 30 1.76 -4.62 -5.25
N TYR A 31 2.98 -5.11 -5.00
CA TYR A 31 3.44 -6.38 -5.55
C TYR A 31 2.62 -7.56 -5.01
N GLU A 32 2.38 -7.59 -3.70
CA GLU A 32 1.55 -8.62 -3.07
C GLU A 32 0.11 -8.59 -3.57
N LEU A 33 -0.49 -7.40 -3.71
CA LEU A 33 -1.84 -7.23 -4.24
C LEU A 33 -1.96 -7.78 -5.67
N LYS A 34 -1.01 -7.47 -6.55
CA LYS A 34 -0.98 -8.02 -7.91
C LYS A 34 -0.82 -9.54 -7.93
N ARG A 35 0.04 -10.06 -7.06
CA ARG A 35 0.26 -11.51 -6.93
C ARG A 35 -0.97 -12.23 -6.38
N PHE A 36 -1.69 -11.62 -5.44
CA PHE A 36 -2.94 -12.14 -4.90
C PHE A 36 -4.01 -12.14 -5.98
N ALA A 37 -4.25 -11.00 -6.63
CA ALA A 37 -5.18 -10.86 -7.75
C ALA A 37 -4.98 -11.93 -8.85
N ALA A 38 -3.73 -12.19 -9.23
CA ALA A 38 -3.39 -13.21 -10.22
C ALA A 38 -3.68 -14.65 -9.75
N LYS A 39 -3.76 -14.90 -8.44
CA LYS A 39 -3.99 -16.22 -7.86
C LYS A 39 -5.44 -16.50 -7.49
N THR A 40 -6.22 -15.48 -7.14
CA THR A 40 -7.53 -15.66 -6.49
C THR A 40 -8.72 -15.28 -7.36
N GLU A 41 -8.52 -14.95 -8.65
CA GLU A 41 -9.59 -14.44 -9.54
C GLU A 41 -10.41 -13.32 -8.88
N THR A 42 -9.74 -12.51 -8.05
CA THR A 42 -10.36 -11.37 -7.37
C THR A 42 -10.89 -10.39 -8.41
N SER A 43 -12.05 -9.78 -8.13
CA SER A 43 -12.67 -8.84 -9.05
C SER A 43 -11.67 -7.72 -9.39
N ALA A 44 -11.62 -7.35 -10.68
CA ALA A 44 -10.74 -6.29 -11.13
C ALA A 44 -11.00 -4.98 -10.35
N ASP A 45 -12.26 -4.74 -9.99
CA ASP A 45 -12.71 -3.57 -9.24
C ASP A 45 -12.09 -3.49 -7.83
N ASP A 46 -12.02 -4.61 -7.10
CA ASP A 46 -11.40 -4.66 -5.75
C ASP A 46 -9.90 -4.37 -5.82
N VAL A 47 -9.24 -4.89 -6.86
CA VAL A 47 -7.80 -4.67 -7.09
C VAL A 47 -7.55 -3.22 -7.47
N GLU A 48 -8.37 -2.65 -8.35
CA GLU A 48 -8.27 -1.25 -8.76
C GLU A 48 -8.49 -0.28 -7.60
N ALA A 49 -9.48 -0.54 -6.75
CA ALA A 49 -9.71 0.25 -5.54
C ALA A 49 -8.48 0.26 -4.62
N LYS A 50 -7.88 -0.92 -4.39
CA LYS A 50 -6.67 -1.04 -3.56
C LYS A 50 -5.44 -0.42 -4.21
N VAL A 51 -5.28 -0.49 -5.53
CA VAL A 51 -4.22 0.21 -6.26
C VAL A 51 -4.40 1.74 -6.16
N ALA A 52 -5.64 2.23 -6.21
CA ALA A 52 -5.92 3.66 -6.07
C ALA A 52 -5.56 4.18 -4.67
N GLU A 53 -5.89 3.43 -3.61
CA GLU A 53 -5.46 3.73 -2.23
C GLU A 53 -3.93 3.81 -2.12
N LEU A 54 -3.21 2.83 -2.67
CA LEU A 54 -1.73 2.79 -2.66
C LEU A 54 -1.12 3.99 -3.41
N ARG A 55 -1.71 4.40 -4.54
CA ARG A 55 -1.25 5.58 -5.30
C ARG A 55 -1.44 6.87 -4.52
N SER A 56 -2.60 7.03 -3.87
CA SER A 56 -2.88 8.19 -3.02
C SER A 56 -1.91 8.26 -1.84
N ALA A 57 -1.66 7.12 -1.19
CA ALA A 57 -0.68 7.00 -0.11
C ALA A 57 0.72 7.42 -0.53
N ARG A 58 1.17 6.91 -1.69
CA ARG A 58 2.48 7.25 -2.25
C ARG A 58 2.60 8.74 -2.54
N HIS A 59 1.57 9.33 -3.15
CA HIS A 59 1.56 10.76 -3.47
C HIS A 59 1.63 11.62 -2.20
N LYS A 60 0.92 11.24 -1.13
CA LYS A 60 0.97 11.94 0.16
C LYS A 60 2.40 11.96 0.73
N ILE A 61 3.06 10.79 0.80
CA ILE A 61 4.45 10.67 1.25
C ILE A 61 5.41 11.45 0.34
N GLU A 62 5.24 11.36 -0.98
CA GLU A 62 6.07 12.11 -1.95
C GLU A 62 5.94 13.64 -1.74
N SER A 63 4.74 14.12 -1.41
CA SER A 63 4.44 15.54 -1.19
C SER A 63 4.85 16.10 0.17
N GLU A 64 5.11 15.23 1.16
CA GLU A 64 5.70 15.64 2.45
C GLU A 64 7.12 16.17 2.19
N LYS A 65 7.31 17.47 2.45
CA LYS A 65 8.56 18.24 2.29
C LYS A 65 9.44 18.13 3.52
#